data_AF-A0A2W0B196-F1
#
_entry.id   AF-A0A2W0B196-F1
#
_cell.length_a   1.000
_cell.length_b   1.000
_cell.length_c   1.000
_cell.angle_alpha   90.00
_cell.angle_beta   90.00
_cell.angle_gamma   90.00
#
_symmetry.space_group_name_H-M   'P 1'
#
loop_
_entity.id
_entity.type
_entity.pdbx_description
1 polymer ?
#
loop_
_entity_poly.entity_id
_entity_poly.type
_entity_poly.pdbx_seq_one_letter_code
_entity_poly.pdbx_strand_id
1 'polypeptide(L)'
;LPVAATIEEEIVQLVNWEVGRMWADREFLKVVIPQALLDPTFGQVLNRIRPQHRGRAIGERLKKFKECQALPETELEALTNFVSVMGFMFGFMRPAVLRQDRENARRMATAIAKILGRGFNSTDLSPNHQTYPSDVRSPFFS
;
A
#
# COMPACT_ATOMS: atom_id res chain seq x y z
N LEU A 1 -15.80 -7.68 -4.27
CA LEU A 1 -14.81 -7.86 -5.35
C LEU A 1 -14.35 -9.31 -5.35
N PRO A 2 -14.34 -10.03 -6.49
CA PRO A 2 -13.73 -11.36 -6.56
C PRO A 2 -12.23 -11.29 -6.27
N VAL A 3 -11.62 -12.40 -5.87
CA VAL A 3 -10.16 -12.53 -5.69
C VAL A 3 -9.52 -12.63 -7.07
N ALA A 4 -8.40 -11.95 -7.29
CA ALA A 4 -7.69 -11.98 -8.56
C ALA A 4 -6.95 -13.31 -8.80
N ALA A 5 -6.46 -13.52 -10.02
CA ALA A 5 -5.74 -14.75 -10.37
C ALA A 5 -4.27 -14.72 -9.89
N THR A 6 -3.67 -13.53 -9.79
CA THR A 6 -2.28 -13.34 -9.37
C THR A 6 -2.16 -12.29 -8.26
N ILE A 7 -1.07 -12.34 -7.49
CA ILE A 7 -0.82 -11.35 -6.43
C ILE A 7 -0.64 -9.94 -7.01
N GLU A 8 -0.01 -9.81 -8.18
CA GLU A 8 0.12 -8.52 -8.87
C GLU A 8 -1.26 -7.92 -9.19
N GLU A 9 -2.15 -8.71 -9.77
CA GLU A 9 -3.52 -8.28 -10.07
C GLU A 9 -4.31 -7.94 -8.81
N GLU A 10 -4.15 -8.73 -7.74
CA GLU A 10 -4.83 -8.48 -6.47
C GLU A 10 -4.39 -7.15 -5.85
N ILE A 11 -3.09 -6.86 -5.81
CA ILE A 11 -2.55 -5.58 -5.31
C ILE A 11 -3.10 -4.41 -6.14
N VAL A 12 -3.11 -4.54 -7.47
CA VAL A 12 -3.68 -3.52 -8.37
C VAL A 12 -5.17 -3.32 -8.13
N GLN A 13 -5.92 -4.40 -7.93
CA GLN A 13 -7.36 -4.36 -7.70
C GLN A 13 -7.69 -3.70 -6.35
N LEU A 14 -6.97 -4.08 -5.30
CA LEU A 14 -7.11 -3.53 -3.95
C LEU A 14 -6.79 -2.03 -3.92
N VAL A 15 -5.69 -1.61 -4.56
CA VAL A 15 -5.33 -0.19 -4.67
C VAL A 15 -6.37 0.60 -5.44
N ASN A 16 -6.81 0.11 -6.61
CA ASN A 16 -7.83 0.81 -7.40
C ASN A 16 -9.16 0.92 -6.65
N TRP A 17 -9.55 -0.12 -5.93
CA TRP A 17 -10.75 -0.10 -5.11
C TRP A 17 -10.65 0.93 -3.97
N GLU A 18 -9.54 0.94 -3.23
CA GLU A 18 -9.33 1.91 -2.15
C GLU A 18 -9.26 3.36 -2.67
N VAL A 19 -8.62 3.60 -3.82
CA VAL A 19 -8.61 4.92 -4.48
C VAL A 19 -10.03 5.36 -4.85
N GLY A 20 -10.82 4.48 -5.48
CA GLY A 20 -12.20 4.77 -5.85
C GLY A 20 -13.08 5.06 -4.63
N ARG A 21 -12.91 4.28 -3.56
CA ARG A 21 -13.63 4.44 -2.30
C ARG A 21 -13.30 5.76 -1.60
N MET A 22 -12.02 6.07 -1.43
CA MET A 22 -11.59 7.33 -0.79
C MET A 22 -12.09 8.55 -1.55
N TRP A 23 -12.16 8.46 -2.88
CA TRP A 23 -12.80 9.50 -3.69
C TRP A 23 -14.32 9.59 -3.45
N ALA A 24 -15.02 8.46 -3.33
CA ALA A 24 -16.45 8.46 -3.01
C ALA A 24 -16.72 9.10 -1.63
N ASP A 25 -15.86 8.81 -0.64
CA ASP A 25 -15.95 9.31 0.73
C ASP A 25 -15.38 10.75 0.89
N ARG A 26 -14.90 11.40 -0.18
CA ARG A 26 -14.09 12.63 -0.09
C ARG A 26 -14.76 13.79 0.65
N GLU A 27 -16.06 14.01 0.48
CA GLU A 27 -16.74 15.15 1.10
C GLU A 27 -16.86 14.93 2.61
N PHE A 28 -17.08 13.69 3.04
CA PHE A 28 -16.99 13.33 4.45
C PHE A 28 -15.55 13.54 4.96
N LEU A 29 -14.55 13.05 4.24
CA LEU A 29 -13.14 13.17 4.62
C LEU A 29 -12.66 14.62 4.75
N LYS A 30 -13.14 15.54 3.89
CA LYS A 30 -12.87 16.98 4.00
C LYS A 30 -13.36 17.60 5.31
N VAL A 31 -14.36 17.00 5.95
CA VAL A 31 -14.90 17.47 7.23
C VAL A 31 -14.16 16.81 8.39
N VAL A 32 -14.09 15.46 8.39
CA VAL A 32 -13.56 14.74 9.55
C VAL A 32 -12.05 14.85 9.74
N ILE A 33 -11.26 15.00 8.67
CA ILE A 33 -9.80 15.08 8.81
C ILE A 33 -9.38 16.38 9.49
N PRO A 34 -9.81 17.58 9.05
CA PRO A 34 -9.53 18.82 9.78
C PRO A 34 -10.00 18.77 11.23
N GLN A 35 -11.19 18.19 11.49
CA GLN A 35 -11.70 18.03 12.86
C GLN A 35 -10.79 17.13 13.71
N ALA A 36 -10.32 16.01 13.17
CA ALA A 36 -9.41 15.11 13.88
C ALA A 36 -8.03 15.73 14.13
N LEU A 37 -7.60 16.69 13.31
CA LEU A 37 -6.37 17.45 13.54
C LEU A 37 -6.51 18.50 14.65
N LEU A 38 -7.73 19.02 14.86
CA LEU A 38 -8.03 20.04 15.87
C LEU A 38 -8.47 19.44 17.21
N ASP A 39 -9.12 18.28 17.19
CA ASP A 39 -9.57 17.55 18.38
C ASP A 39 -8.97 16.12 18.41
N PRO A 40 -7.96 15.86 19.26
CA PRO A 40 -7.35 14.55 19.42
C PRO A 40 -8.34 13.47 19.89
N THR A 41 -9.38 13.84 20.64
CA THR A 41 -10.42 12.93 21.14
C THR A 41 -11.25 12.39 19.98
N PHE A 42 -11.60 13.27 19.04
CA PHE A 42 -12.28 12.89 17.80
C PHE A 42 -11.41 12.00 16.92
N GLY A 43 -10.09 12.27 16.84
CA GLY A 43 -9.13 11.39 16.14
C GLY A 43 -9.10 9.96 16.70
N GLN A 44 -9.15 9.79 18.03
CA GLN A 44 -9.22 8.47 18.67
C GLN A 44 -10.52 7.73 18.34
N VAL A 45 -11.65 8.43 18.29
CA VAL A 45 -12.95 7.86 17.89
C VAL A 45 -12.92 7.41 16.44
N LEU A 46 -12.36 8.23 15.53
CA LEU A 46 -12.21 7.90 14.12
C LEU A 46 -11.34 6.64 13.91
N ASN A 47 -10.27 6.51 14.70
CA ASN A 47 -9.38 5.34 14.70
C ASN A 47 -10.03 4.06 15.25
N ARG A 48 -11.08 4.17 16.08
CA ARG A 48 -11.85 3.01 16.56
C ARG A 48 -12.89 2.53 15.55
N ILE A 49 -13.43 3.42 14.72
CA ILE A 49 -14.60 3.12 13.87
C ILE A 49 -14.24 2.64 12.46
N ARG A 50 -13.11 3.07 11.87
CA ARG A 50 -12.80 2.83 10.42
C ARG A 50 -11.66 1.87 10.07
N PRO A 51 -10.50 1.83 10.75
CA PRO A 51 -9.35 1.02 10.32
C PRO A 51 -9.45 -0.49 10.60
N GLN A 52 -10.08 -0.90 11.70
CA GLN A 52 -9.92 -2.28 12.20
C GLN A 52 -10.62 -3.37 11.37
N HIS A 53 -11.73 -3.06 10.69
CA HIS A 53 -12.43 -4.07 9.89
C HIS A 53 -11.89 -4.19 8.46
N ARG A 54 -11.42 -3.09 7.86
CA ARG A 54 -11.01 -3.07 6.45
C ARG A 54 -9.56 -3.46 6.23
N GLY A 55 -8.64 -3.03 7.08
CA GLY A 55 -7.26 -3.52 7.06
C GLY A 55 -7.24 -5.04 7.17
N ARG A 56 -8.04 -5.60 8.11
CA ARG A 56 -8.23 -7.05 8.24
C ARG A 56 -8.76 -7.69 6.96
N ALA A 57 -9.80 -7.14 6.33
CA ALA A 57 -10.34 -7.70 5.09
C ALA A 57 -9.34 -7.68 3.91
N ILE A 58 -8.51 -6.63 3.82
CA ILE A 58 -7.42 -6.53 2.83
C ILE A 58 -6.35 -7.59 3.13
N GLY A 59 -5.89 -7.69 4.37
CA GLY A 59 -4.92 -8.69 4.80
C GLY A 59 -5.40 -10.12 4.56
N GLU A 60 -6.66 -10.43 4.89
CA GLU A 60 -7.26 -11.75 4.65
C GLU A 60 -7.37 -12.11 3.16
N ARG A 61 -7.52 -11.11 2.28
CA ARG A 61 -7.46 -11.35 0.83
C ARG A 61 -6.04 -11.65 0.37
N LEU A 62 -5.06 -10.88 0.84
CA LEU A 62 -3.65 -11.06 0.51
C LEU A 62 -3.13 -12.43 0.99
N LYS A 63 -3.55 -12.92 2.16
CA LYS A 63 -3.22 -14.27 2.67
C LYS A 63 -3.64 -15.43 1.76
N LYS A 64 -4.47 -15.21 0.73
CA LYS A 64 -4.85 -16.25 -0.24
C LYS A 64 -3.75 -16.56 -1.26
N PHE A 65 -2.74 -15.71 -1.36
CA PHE A 65 -1.62 -15.84 -2.28
C PHE A 65 -0.40 -16.43 -1.54
N LYS A 66 0.28 -17.39 -2.17
CA LYS A 66 1.40 -18.12 -1.54
C LYS A 66 2.55 -17.18 -1.17
N GLU A 67 2.79 -16.19 -2.02
CA GLU A 67 3.77 -15.13 -1.88
C GLU A 67 3.55 -14.34 -0.58
N CYS A 68 2.28 -14.08 -0.22
CA CYS A 68 1.92 -13.39 1.02
C CYS A 68 1.88 -14.31 2.25
N GLN A 69 1.68 -15.60 2.08
CA GLN A 69 1.76 -16.58 3.18
C GLN A 69 3.20 -16.79 3.65
N ALA A 70 4.17 -16.58 2.75
CA ALA A 70 5.59 -16.66 3.07
C ALA A 70 6.13 -15.42 3.82
N LEU A 71 5.37 -14.32 3.83
CA LEU A 71 5.78 -13.08 4.49
C LEU A 71 5.62 -13.16 6.01
N PRO A 72 6.54 -12.53 6.77
CA PRO A 72 6.30 -12.19 8.17
C PRO A 72 5.01 -11.38 8.35
N GLU A 73 4.33 -11.55 9.49
CA GLU A 73 3.08 -10.83 9.78
C GLU A 73 3.24 -9.30 9.67
N THR A 74 4.37 -8.76 10.11
CA THR A 74 4.71 -7.33 10.01
C THR A 74 4.80 -6.84 8.56
N GLU A 75 5.30 -7.66 7.64
CA GLU A 75 5.39 -7.32 6.22
C GLU A 75 4.02 -7.39 5.54
N LEU A 76 3.18 -8.35 5.93
CA LEU A 76 1.79 -8.42 5.48
C LEU A 76 0.95 -7.23 5.97
N GLU A 77 1.16 -6.81 7.23
CA GLU A 77 0.58 -5.59 7.77
C GLU A 77 1.07 -4.35 7.02
N ALA A 78 2.37 -4.28 6.71
CA ALA A 78 2.93 -3.20 5.90
C ALA A 78 2.30 -3.14 4.50
N LEU A 79 2.09 -4.28 3.85
CA LEU A 79 1.42 -4.36 2.55
C LEU A 79 -0.05 -3.90 2.62
N THR A 80 -0.75 -4.27 3.69
CA THR A 80 -2.12 -3.83 3.97
C THR A 80 -2.19 -2.31 4.18
N ASN A 81 -1.25 -1.77 4.96
CA ASN A 81 -1.12 -0.34 5.20
C ASN A 81 -0.76 0.42 3.93
N PHE A 82 0.12 -0.14 3.10
CA PHE A 82 0.46 0.43 1.79
C PHE A 82 -0.81 0.65 0.94
N VAL A 83 -1.68 -0.36 0.81
CA VAL A 83 -2.94 -0.22 0.06
C VAL A 83 -3.79 0.92 0.61
N SER A 84 -3.88 1.03 1.93
CA SER A 84 -4.65 2.10 2.61
C SER A 84 -4.07 3.48 2.35
N VAL A 85 -2.74 3.63 2.43
CA VAL A 85 -2.01 4.88 2.14
C VAL A 85 -2.19 5.29 0.68
N MET A 86 -2.12 4.33 -0.25
CA MET A 86 -2.35 4.60 -1.68
C MET A 86 -3.76 5.11 -1.94
N GLY A 87 -4.77 4.47 -1.34
CA GLY A 87 -6.15 4.94 -1.37
C GLY A 87 -6.28 6.36 -0.84
N PHE A 88 -5.73 6.63 0.33
CA PHE A 88 -5.78 7.94 0.95
C PHE A 88 -5.11 9.03 0.10
N MET A 89 -3.88 8.78 -0.34
CA MET A 89 -3.08 9.77 -1.07
C MET A 89 -3.65 10.07 -2.45
N PHE A 90 -4.01 9.03 -3.21
CA PHE A 90 -4.41 9.17 -4.61
C PHE A 90 -5.92 9.23 -4.82
N GLY A 91 -6.71 8.75 -3.86
CA GLY A 91 -8.17 8.86 -3.88
C GLY A 91 -8.71 10.11 -3.19
N PHE A 92 -7.99 10.65 -2.19
CA PHE A 92 -8.42 11.83 -1.44
C PHE A 92 -7.43 13.00 -1.49
N MET A 93 -6.22 12.88 -0.92
CA MET A 93 -5.33 14.03 -0.72
C MET A 93 -5.01 14.76 -2.03
N ARG A 94 -4.49 14.03 -3.02
CA ARG A 94 -4.12 14.62 -4.31
C ARG A 94 -5.31 15.26 -5.05
N PRO A 95 -6.42 14.55 -5.30
CA PRO A 95 -7.49 15.12 -6.09
C PRO A 95 -8.39 16.11 -5.31
N ALA A 96 -8.70 15.83 -4.04
CA ALA A 96 -9.68 16.60 -3.27
C ALA A 96 -9.06 17.78 -2.50
N VAL A 97 -7.78 17.68 -2.09
CA VAL A 97 -7.09 18.72 -1.32
C VAL A 97 -6.10 19.49 -2.20
N LEU A 98 -5.26 18.78 -2.96
CA LEU A 98 -4.23 19.39 -3.81
C LEU A 98 -4.71 19.75 -5.22
N ARG A 99 -5.99 19.53 -5.53
CA ARG A 99 -6.64 19.82 -6.83
C ARG A 99 -5.94 19.18 -8.04
N GLN A 100 -5.29 18.04 -7.85
CA GLN A 100 -4.73 17.28 -8.98
C GLN A 100 -5.85 16.57 -9.77
N ASP A 101 -5.61 16.33 -11.06
CA ASP A 101 -6.52 15.52 -11.87
C ASP A 101 -6.69 14.12 -11.28
N ARG A 102 -7.95 13.71 -11.11
CA ARG A 102 -8.32 12.44 -10.47
C ARG A 102 -7.85 11.25 -11.28
N GLU A 103 -8.03 11.29 -12.60
CA GLU A 103 -7.64 10.17 -13.45
C GLU A 103 -6.12 10.02 -13.52
N ASN A 104 -5.38 11.12 -13.47
CA ASN A 104 -3.94 11.10 -13.34
C ASN A 104 -3.51 10.50 -11.98
N ALA A 105 -4.15 10.89 -10.87
CA ALA A 105 -3.86 10.32 -9.56
C ALA A 105 -4.12 8.80 -9.53
N ARG A 106 -5.26 8.35 -10.09
CA ARG A 106 -5.60 6.92 -10.18
C ARG A 106 -4.62 6.14 -11.07
N ARG A 107 -4.22 6.70 -12.22
CA ARG A 107 -3.21 6.11 -13.11
C ARG A 107 -1.87 5.93 -12.39
N MET A 108 -1.43 6.95 -11.65
CA MET A 108 -0.19 6.87 -10.87
C MET A 108 -0.26 5.80 -9.77
N ALA A 109 -1.37 5.74 -9.03
CA ALA A 109 -1.57 4.71 -8.01
C ALA A 109 -1.51 3.29 -8.60
N THR A 110 -2.15 3.10 -9.75
CA THR A 110 -2.12 1.82 -10.49
C THR A 110 -0.70 1.48 -10.95
N ALA A 111 0.07 2.45 -11.44
CA ALA A 111 1.44 2.22 -11.88
C ALA A 111 2.34 1.77 -10.70
N ILE A 112 2.21 2.43 -9.55
CA ILE A 112 2.96 2.06 -8.34
C ILE A 112 2.56 0.66 -7.87
N ALA A 113 1.25 0.34 -7.86
CA ALA A 113 0.76 -0.99 -7.50
C ALA A 113 1.32 -2.10 -8.41
N LYS A 114 1.41 -1.84 -9.72
CA LYS A 114 2.03 -2.78 -10.68
C LYS A 114 3.53 -2.98 -10.42
N ILE A 115 4.26 -1.91 -10.12
CA ILE A 115 5.69 -2.01 -9.77
C ILE A 115 5.88 -2.89 -8.54
N LEU A 116 5.07 -2.67 -7.51
CA LEU A 116 5.11 -3.48 -6.28
C LEU A 116 4.75 -4.95 -6.57
N GLY A 117 3.67 -5.20 -7.32
CA GLY A 117 3.22 -6.54 -7.68
C GLY A 117 4.26 -7.35 -8.44
N ARG A 118 4.99 -6.72 -9.37
CA ARG A 118 6.12 -7.36 -10.09
C ARG A 118 7.27 -7.76 -9.17
N GLY A 119 7.44 -7.06 -8.04
CA GLY A 119 8.44 -7.40 -7.04
C GLY A 119 8.23 -8.80 -6.47
N PHE A 120 6.97 -9.23 -6.31
CA PHE A 120 6.62 -10.57 -5.83
C PHE A 120 6.94 -11.67 -6.84
N ASN A 121 6.82 -11.38 -8.14
CA ASN A 121 7.19 -12.33 -9.20
C ASN A 121 8.71 -12.45 -9.38
N SER A 122 9.48 -11.46 -8.90
CA SER A 122 10.94 -11.41 -9.08
C SER A 122 11.70 -12.19 -8.01
N THR A 123 11.06 -12.52 -6.89
CA THR A 123 11.66 -13.27 -5.77
C THR A 123 11.93 -14.74 -6.12
N ASP A 124 11.35 -15.27 -7.20
CA ASP A 124 11.64 -16.61 -7.72
C ASP A 124 13.01 -16.76 -8.42
N LEU A 125 13.79 -15.68 -8.58
CA LEU A 125 15.08 -15.67 -9.30
C LEU A 125 16.32 -15.36 -8.45
N SER A 126 16.36 -15.71 -7.16
CA SER A 126 17.62 -15.63 -6.41
C SER A 126 17.87 -16.80 -5.45
N PRO A 127 18.60 -17.81 -5.93
CA PRO A 127 19.65 -18.44 -5.17
C PRO A 127 20.98 -18.14 -5.85
N ASN A 128 21.59 -16.98 -5.58
CA ASN A 128 23.01 -16.79 -5.86
C ASN A 128 23.70 -16.19 -4.65
N HIS A 129 24.31 -17.08 -3.89
CA HIS A 129 25.27 -16.80 -2.85
C HIS A 129 26.48 -16.09 -3.51
N GLN A 130 26.51 -14.76 -3.49
CA GLN A 130 27.71 -14.01 -3.83
C GLN A 130 28.65 -14.07 -2.62
N THR A 131 29.47 -15.12 -2.56
CA THR A 131 30.74 -15.12 -1.83
C THR A 131 31.64 -14.06 -2.46
N TYR A 132 31.82 -12.94 -1.78
CA TYR A 132 32.86 -11.96 -2.11
C TYR A 132 34.24 -12.58 -1.80
N PRO A 133 35.21 -12.58 -2.74
CA PRO A 133 36.57 -12.98 -2.44
C PRO A 133 37.23 -11.96 -1.50
N SER A 134 37.88 -12.46 -0.45
CA SER A 134 38.46 -11.70 0.67
C SER A 134 39.72 -10.90 0.35
N ASP A 135 40.17 -10.85 -0.90
CA ASP A 135 41.44 -10.24 -1.27
C ASP A 135 41.27 -9.05 -2.22
N VAL A 136 40.82 -7.92 -1.67
CA VAL A 136 41.05 -6.61 -2.28
C VAL A 136 41.64 -5.69 -1.20
N ARG A 137 42.97 -5.60 -1.15
CA ARG A 137 43.65 -4.54 -0.41
C ARG A 137 43.34 -3.19 -1.08
N SER A 138 42.67 -2.31 -0.35
CA SER A 138 42.38 -0.94 -0.77
C SER A 138 43.70 -0.13 -0.89
N PRO A 139 43.90 0.65 -1.98
CA PRO A 139 45.09 1.48 -2.15
C PRO A 139 45.02 2.82 -1.37
N PHE A 140 43.97 3.05 -0.58
CA PHE A 140 43.71 4.35 0.04
C PHE A 140 44.19 4.51 1.48
N PHE A 141 44.87 3.51 2.03
CA PHE A 141 45.55 3.63 3.32
C PHE A 141 46.97 3.07 3.19
N SER A 142 47.94 3.97 3.01
CA SER A 142 49.35 3.77 3.37
C SER A 142 49.71 4.77 4.45
#